data_AF-F8UVU8-F1
#
_entry.id   AF-F8UVU8-F1
#
_cell.length_a   1.000
_cell.length_b   1.000
_cell.length_c   1.000
_cell.angle_alpha   90.00
_cell.angle_beta   90.00
_cell.angle_gamma   90.00
#
_symmetry.space_group_name_H-M   'P 1'
#
loop_
_entity.id
_entity.type
_entity.pdbx_description
1 polymer ?
#
loop_
_entity_poly.entity_id
_entity_poly.type
_entity_poly.pdbx_seq_one_letter_code
_entity_poly.pdbx_strand_id
1 'polypeptide(L)'
;HIGLLQKHKCKFWDPWADADGLVPSAYGNFWRHFPIHDASGAPAYNDQIAWVVDELKRNPMSRRLVISAWAPGNAQTSRLPPCHCLFMFNVQLDRSGDPLLCLHLTQRSCDIALGIPYNIAGYAFLLELFARFSGIRAGIFAHTLVDAHI
;
A
#
# COMPACT_ATOMS: atom_id res chain seq x y z
N HIS A 1 -2.43 -1.38 15.55
CA HIS A 1 -3.53 -1.74 16.47
C HIS A 1 -4.83 -1.87 15.68
N ILE A 2 -5.61 -2.93 15.87
CA ILE A 2 -6.85 -3.20 15.12
C ILE A 2 -8.12 -2.62 15.76
N GLY A 3 -8.00 -1.92 16.89
CA GLY A 3 -9.13 -1.37 17.63
C GLY A 3 -10.09 -0.48 16.82
N LEU A 4 -9.62 0.24 15.80
CA LEU A 4 -10.51 0.99 14.90
C LEU A 4 -11.43 0.04 14.11
N LEU A 5 -10.90 -1.08 13.62
CA LEU A 5 -11.67 -2.09 12.91
C LEU A 5 -12.70 -2.74 13.83
N GLN A 6 -12.28 -3.10 15.04
CA GLN A 6 -13.16 -3.69 16.05
C GLN A 6 -14.28 -2.74 16.49
N LYS A 7 -13.98 -1.44 16.65
CA LYS A 7 -15.00 -0.40 16.91
C LYS A 7 -16.09 -0.37 15.84
N HIS A 8 -15.73 -0.64 14.60
CA HIS A 8 -16.65 -0.73 13.46
C HIS A 8 -17.14 -2.16 13.16
N LYS A 9 -16.97 -3.10 14.12
CA LYS A 9 -17.40 -4.50 14.03
C LYS A 9 -16.73 -5.29 12.88
N CYS A 10 -15.61 -4.81 12.37
CA CYS A 10 -14.79 -5.53 11.40
C CYS A 10 -13.85 -6.50 12.14
N LYS A 11 -14.11 -7.81 12.00
CA LYS A 11 -13.40 -8.89 12.69
C LYS A 11 -12.33 -9.59 11.85
N PHE A 12 -12.14 -9.15 10.60
CA PHE A 12 -11.27 -9.83 9.63
C PHE A 12 -9.84 -10.01 10.15
N TRP A 13 -9.34 -9.03 10.90
CA TRP A 13 -7.96 -9.01 11.41
C TRP A 13 -7.79 -9.62 12.79
N ASP A 14 -8.89 -10.01 13.47
CA ASP A 14 -8.84 -10.58 14.82
C ASP A 14 -7.96 -11.85 14.90
N PRO A 15 -8.02 -12.80 13.95
CA PRO A 15 -7.18 -14.01 14.01
C PRO A 15 -5.68 -13.76 13.87
N TRP A 16 -5.29 -12.57 13.40
CA TRP A 16 -3.90 -12.19 13.12
C TRP A 16 -3.31 -11.24 14.15
N ALA A 17 -4.13 -10.72 15.05
CA ALA A 17 -3.69 -9.81 16.09
C ALA A 17 -3.09 -10.57 17.28
N ASP A 18 -2.06 -9.97 17.90
CA ASP A 18 -1.56 -10.42 19.20
C ASP A 18 -2.49 -10.02 20.35
N ALA A 19 -2.09 -10.34 21.58
CA ALA A 19 -2.85 -10.04 22.79
C ALA A 19 -3.14 -8.54 22.99
N ASP A 20 -2.29 -7.67 22.43
CA ASP A 20 -2.40 -6.22 22.50
C ASP A 20 -3.13 -5.64 21.27
N GLY A 21 -3.72 -6.48 20.41
CA GLY A 21 -4.43 -6.04 19.22
C GLY A 21 -3.52 -5.48 18.12
N LEU A 22 -2.22 -5.80 18.15
CA LEU A 22 -1.25 -5.38 17.14
C LEU A 22 -1.08 -6.46 16.07
N VAL A 23 -0.79 -6.02 14.85
CA VAL A 23 -0.44 -6.90 13.73
C VAL A 23 0.86 -6.38 13.11
N PRO A 24 2.02 -6.60 13.78
CA PRO A 24 3.29 -5.97 13.41
C PRO A 24 3.78 -6.39 12.02
N SER A 25 3.40 -7.58 11.56
CA SER A 25 3.70 -8.10 10.21
C SER A 25 2.72 -7.62 9.13
N ALA A 26 1.75 -6.75 9.47
CA ALA A 26 0.77 -6.24 8.52
C ALA A 26 1.25 -5.00 7.75
N TYR A 27 0.55 -4.77 6.64
CA TYR A 27 0.81 -3.76 5.62
C TYR A 27 1.18 -2.37 6.16
N GLY A 28 0.32 -1.79 7.00
CA GLY A 28 0.48 -0.40 7.46
C GLY A 28 1.77 -0.16 8.24
N ASN A 29 2.31 -1.18 8.92
CA ASN A 29 3.59 -1.08 9.58
C ASN A 29 4.71 -0.87 8.55
N PHE A 30 4.77 -1.70 7.51
CA PHE A 30 5.76 -1.55 6.44
C PHE A 30 5.58 -0.26 5.64
N TRP A 31 4.36 0.23 5.47
CA TRP A 31 4.14 1.49 4.74
C TRP A 31 4.71 2.71 5.47
N ARG A 32 4.64 2.75 6.80
CA ARG A 32 5.01 3.92 7.61
C ARG A 32 6.34 3.77 8.34
N HIS A 33 6.76 2.54 8.60
CA HIS A 33 7.96 2.19 9.36
C HIS A 33 8.73 1.06 8.65
N PHE A 34 8.99 1.21 7.35
CA PHE A 34 9.77 0.21 6.61
C PHE A 34 11.19 0.15 7.17
N PRO A 35 11.68 -1.01 7.65
CA PRO A 35 12.98 -1.09 8.31
C PRO A 35 14.11 -0.84 7.31
N ILE A 36 15.03 0.05 7.69
CA ILE A 36 16.25 0.38 6.93
C ILE A 36 17.44 0.54 7.89
N HIS A 37 18.62 0.82 7.35
CA HIS A 37 19.75 1.33 8.12
C HIS A 37 20.02 2.77 7.70
N ASP A 38 20.36 3.63 8.65
CA ASP A 38 20.78 5.01 8.36
C ASP A 38 22.22 5.06 7.82
N ALA A 39 22.74 6.27 7.56
CA ALA A 39 24.10 6.45 7.03
C ALA A 39 25.21 5.94 7.97
N SER A 40 24.93 5.79 9.27
CA SER A 40 25.85 5.20 10.25
C SER A 40 25.74 3.67 10.33
N GLY A 41 24.75 3.09 9.64
CA GLY A 41 24.42 1.67 9.72
C GLY A 41 23.51 1.32 10.91
N ALA A 42 22.99 2.30 11.65
CA ALA A 42 22.08 2.05 12.76
C ALA A 42 20.65 1.74 12.26
N PRO A 43 19.88 0.90 12.97
CA PRO A 43 18.48 0.63 12.61
C PRO A 43 17.65 1.92 12.56
N ALA A 44 16.94 2.11 11.46
CA ALA A 44 16.04 3.23 11.23
C ALA A 44 14.81 2.75 10.45
N TYR A 45 13.93 3.68 10.07
CA TYR A 45 12.76 3.37 9.25
C TYR A 45 12.47 4.45 8.21
N ASN A 46 11.76 4.04 7.16
CA ASN A 46 11.27 4.92 6.11
C ASN A 46 9.73 4.98 6.12
N ASP A 47 9.18 6.19 6.13
CA ASP A 47 7.75 6.44 5.93
C ASP A 47 7.48 6.66 4.43
N GLN A 48 7.15 5.56 3.75
CA GLN A 48 6.93 5.55 2.29
C GLN A 48 5.68 6.36 1.92
N ILE A 49 4.66 6.40 2.77
CA ILE A 49 3.43 7.18 2.50
C ILE A 49 3.72 8.66 2.53
N ALA A 50 4.36 9.15 3.60
CA ALA A 50 4.72 10.56 3.72
C ALA A 50 5.62 10.99 2.56
N TRP A 51 6.64 10.18 2.29
CA TRP A 51 7.58 10.46 1.20
C TRP A 51 6.88 10.53 -0.17
N VAL A 52 5.99 9.59 -0.51
CA VAL A 52 5.26 9.63 -1.79
C VAL A 52 4.32 10.83 -1.87
N VAL A 53 3.59 11.18 -0.80
CA VAL A 53 2.70 12.35 -0.79
C VAL A 53 3.49 13.64 -1.02
N ASP A 54 4.64 13.79 -0.37
CA ASP A 54 5.48 14.98 -0.53
C ASP A 54 6.16 15.03 -1.90
N GLU A 55 6.62 13.89 -2.40
CA GLU A 55 7.22 13.80 -3.73
C GLU A 55 6.19 14.06 -4.83
N LEU A 56 4.94 13.62 -4.69
CA LEU A 56 3.86 13.96 -5.63
C LEU A 56 3.63 15.47 -5.74
N LYS A 57 3.74 16.21 -4.63
CA LYS A 57 3.57 17.67 -4.61
C LYS A 57 4.77 18.40 -5.22
N ARG A 58 5.99 17.90 -4.97
CA ARG A 58 7.23 18.60 -5.32
C ARG A 58 7.80 18.18 -6.68
N ASN A 59 7.58 16.93 -7.08
CA ASN A 59 8.09 16.31 -8.30
C ASN A 59 7.15 15.18 -8.78
N PRO A 60 5.95 15.54 -9.29
CA PRO A 60 4.91 14.57 -9.67
C PRO A 60 5.34 13.56 -10.75
N MET A 61 6.35 13.90 -11.56
CA MET A 61 6.89 13.04 -12.61
C MET A 61 7.96 12.05 -12.12
N SER A 62 8.19 11.99 -10.81
CA SER A 62 9.14 11.05 -10.20
C SER A 62 8.80 9.61 -10.58
N ARG A 63 9.83 8.86 -11.00
CA ARG A 63 9.71 7.42 -11.32
C ARG A 63 9.90 6.51 -10.09
N ARG A 64 9.85 7.10 -8.90
CA ARG A 64 10.19 6.45 -7.62
C ARG A 64 9.03 6.42 -6.64
N LEU A 65 7.82 6.78 -7.07
CA LEU A 65 6.60 6.83 -6.26
C LEU A 65 6.10 5.41 -5.95
N VAL A 66 6.82 4.70 -5.09
CA VAL A 66 6.64 3.27 -4.83
C VAL A 66 6.42 3.05 -3.34
N ILE A 67 5.42 2.23 -2.98
CA ILE A 67 5.16 1.79 -1.62
C ILE A 67 5.11 0.26 -1.58
N SER A 68 5.99 -0.32 -0.78
CA SER A 68 6.10 -1.76 -0.57
C SER A 68 5.66 -2.16 0.83
N ALA A 69 4.82 -3.19 0.93
CA ALA A 69 4.65 -3.95 2.16
C ALA A 69 5.58 -5.18 2.21
N TRP A 70 6.26 -5.51 1.11
CA TRP A 70 7.05 -6.72 1.01
C TRP A 70 8.42 -6.55 1.67
N ALA A 71 8.63 -7.27 2.76
CA ALA A 71 9.92 -7.41 3.43
C ALA A 71 10.30 -8.91 3.48
N PRO A 72 11.37 -9.36 2.80
CA PRO A 72 11.71 -10.78 2.69
C PRO A 72 11.83 -11.51 4.05
N GLY A 73 12.47 -10.89 5.05
CA GLY A 73 12.62 -11.50 6.38
C GLY A 73 11.27 -11.71 7.09
N ASN A 74 10.34 -10.76 6.95
CA ASN A 74 8.97 -10.93 7.44
C ASN A 74 8.21 -11.98 6.61
N ALA A 75 8.42 -12.01 5.30
CA ALA A 75 7.73 -12.95 4.42
C ALA A 75 8.07 -14.42 4.71
N GLN A 76 9.27 -14.70 5.23
CA GLN A 76 9.72 -16.04 5.59
C GLN A 76 9.13 -16.56 6.92
N THR A 77 8.72 -15.66 7.81
CA THR A 77 8.38 -16.00 9.20
C THR A 77 6.96 -15.64 9.60
N SER A 78 6.33 -14.69 8.89
CA SER A 78 4.96 -14.27 9.13
C SER A 78 3.97 -15.37 8.73
N ARG A 79 2.96 -15.58 9.57
CA ARG A 79 1.81 -16.45 9.22
C ARG A 79 0.88 -15.82 8.19
N LEU A 80 0.96 -14.49 8.01
CA LEU A 80 0.24 -13.76 6.98
C LEU A 80 1.19 -12.76 6.31
N PRO A 81 2.04 -13.22 5.37
CA PRO A 81 2.84 -12.30 4.59
C PRO A 81 1.92 -11.44 3.69
N PRO A 82 2.22 -10.15 3.47
CA PRO A 82 1.42 -9.26 2.63
C PRO A 82 1.03 -9.89 1.28
N CYS A 83 -0.26 -9.92 0.95
CA CYS A 83 -0.74 -10.39 -0.36
C CYS A 83 -0.58 -9.32 -1.43
N HIS A 84 -1.06 -8.10 -1.16
CA HIS A 84 -0.84 -6.91 -1.99
C HIS A 84 0.52 -6.29 -1.62
N CYS A 85 1.55 -6.75 -2.32
CA CYS A 85 2.95 -6.58 -1.92
C CYS A 85 3.48 -5.18 -2.20
N LEU A 86 3.08 -4.59 -3.31
CA LEU A 86 3.71 -3.41 -3.89
C LEU A 86 2.66 -2.62 -4.67
N PHE A 87 2.64 -1.31 -4.50
CA PHE A 87 1.92 -0.43 -5.40
C PHE A 87 2.73 0.82 -5.72
N MET A 88 2.46 1.39 -6.88
CA MET A 88 3.22 2.50 -7.43
C MET A 88 2.27 3.52 -8.03
N PHE A 89 2.69 4.78 -7.98
CA PHE A 89 2.02 5.86 -8.67
C PHE A 89 2.83 6.33 -9.87
N ASN A 90 2.13 6.84 -10.87
CA ASN A 90 2.70 7.66 -11.92
C ASN A 90 1.71 8.75 -12.31
N VAL A 91 2.22 9.88 -12.78
CA VAL A 91 1.40 10.93 -13.37
C VAL A 91 1.43 10.78 -14.89
N GLN A 92 0.26 10.74 -15.51
CA GLN A 92 0.08 10.69 -16.96
C GLN A 92 -0.66 11.95 -17.40
N LEU A 93 -0.52 12.34 -18.67
CA LEU A 93 -1.31 13.42 -19.23
C LEU A 93 -2.51 12.83 -19.97
N ASP A 94 -3.67 13.43 -19.77
CA ASP A 94 -4.84 13.11 -20.60
C ASP A 94 -4.75 13.78 -21.98
N ARG A 95 -5.81 13.63 -22.79
CA ARG A 95 -5.85 14.17 -24.16
C ARG A 95 -5.77 15.70 -24.22
N SER A 96 -6.17 16.38 -23.16
CA SER A 96 -6.11 17.84 -23.04
C SER A 96 -4.79 18.33 -22.46
N GLY A 97 -3.91 17.41 -22.04
CA GLY A 97 -2.65 17.74 -21.38
C GLY A 97 -2.76 17.90 -19.87
N ASP A 98 -3.90 17.58 -19.26
CA ASP A 98 -4.09 17.69 -17.81
C ASP A 98 -3.51 16.46 -17.08
N PRO A 99 -2.90 16.64 -15.90
CA PRO A 99 -2.28 15.55 -15.16
C PRO A 99 -3.32 14.64 -14.50
N LEU A 100 -3.08 13.33 -14.61
CA LEU A 100 -3.81 12.24 -14.00
C LEU A 100 -2.88 11.42 -13.13
N LEU A 101 -3.23 11.27 -11.85
CA LEU A 101 -2.56 10.33 -10.96
C LEU A 101 -3.08 8.93 -11.25
N CYS A 102 -2.20 8.04 -11.63
CA CYS A 102 -2.52 6.63 -11.86
C CYS A 102 -1.87 5.77 -10.76
N LEU A 103 -2.49 4.64 -10.44
CA LEU A 103 -1.99 3.67 -9.47
C LEU A 103 -1.88 2.29 -10.12
N HIS A 104 -0.75 1.62 -9.91
CA HIS A 104 -0.59 0.20 -10.23
C HIS A 104 -0.39 -0.61 -8.95
N LEU A 105 -1.15 -1.68 -8.79
CA LEU A 105 -1.00 -2.66 -7.71
C LEU A 105 -0.48 -3.99 -8.27
N THR A 106 0.51 -4.57 -7.59
CA THR A 106 0.92 -5.97 -7.79
C THR A 106 0.56 -6.81 -6.56
N GLN A 107 -0.28 -7.82 -6.77
CA GLN A 107 -0.72 -8.74 -5.73
C GLN A 107 -0.19 -10.15 -6.02
N ARG A 108 0.57 -10.72 -5.07
CA ARG A 108 1.25 -12.01 -5.28
C ARG A 108 0.31 -13.22 -5.21
N SER A 109 -0.79 -13.10 -4.48
CA SER A 109 -1.70 -14.19 -4.11
C SER A 109 -3.11 -13.61 -3.97
N CYS A 110 -4.02 -14.11 -4.79
CA CYS A 110 -5.27 -13.45 -5.13
C CYS A 110 -6.43 -14.42 -5.01
N ASP A 111 -7.08 -14.43 -3.85
CA ASP A 111 -8.40 -15.00 -3.68
C ASP A 111 -9.40 -14.15 -4.48
N ILE A 112 -9.89 -14.71 -5.59
CA ILE A 112 -10.75 -14.02 -6.55
C ILE A 112 -12.12 -13.70 -5.94
N ALA A 113 -12.65 -14.58 -5.10
CA ALA A 113 -14.02 -14.47 -4.60
C ALA A 113 -14.14 -13.47 -3.44
N LEU A 114 -13.19 -13.47 -2.52
CA LEU A 114 -13.26 -12.69 -1.28
C LEU A 114 -12.25 -11.55 -1.25
N GLY A 115 -11.01 -11.81 -1.69
CA GLY A 115 -9.90 -10.86 -1.57
C GLY A 115 -9.97 -9.75 -2.62
N ILE A 116 -10.06 -10.13 -3.89
CA ILE A 116 -9.96 -9.19 -5.02
C ILE A 116 -10.99 -8.06 -4.98
N PRO A 117 -12.28 -8.30 -4.71
CA PRO A 117 -13.25 -7.19 -4.61
C PRO A 117 -12.85 -6.16 -3.54
N TYR A 118 -12.35 -6.62 -2.39
CA TYR A 118 -11.89 -5.75 -1.31
C TYR A 118 -10.62 -4.99 -1.70
N ASN A 119 -9.68 -5.65 -2.37
CA ASN A 119 -8.45 -5.02 -2.84
C ASN A 119 -8.72 -3.97 -3.92
N ILE A 120 -9.63 -4.23 -4.87
CA ILE A 120 -10.01 -3.25 -5.88
C ILE A 120 -10.60 -2.00 -5.23
N ALA A 121 -11.58 -2.18 -4.33
CA ALA A 121 -12.21 -1.05 -3.65
C ALA A 121 -11.21 -0.26 -2.78
N GLY A 122 -10.36 -0.97 -2.03
CA GLY A 122 -9.36 -0.35 -1.17
C GLY A 122 -8.31 0.46 -1.94
N TYR A 123 -7.80 -0.06 -3.04
CA TYR A 123 -6.78 0.63 -3.83
C TYR A 123 -7.34 1.72 -4.73
N ALA A 124 -8.58 1.59 -5.21
CA ALA A 124 -9.30 2.71 -5.82
C ALA A 124 -9.51 3.86 -4.82
N PHE A 125 -9.87 3.53 -3.57
CA PHE A 125 -9.99 4.52 -2.50
C PHE A 125 -8.64 5.18 -2.17
N LEU A 126 -7.55 4.42 -2.13
CA LEU A 126 -6.21 4.98 -1.93
C LEU A 126 -5.82 5.91 -3.08
N LEU A 127 -6.11 5.54 -4.34
CA LEU A 127 -5.87 6.41 -5.47
C LEU A 127 -6.58 7.77 -5.31
N GLU A 128 -7.87 7.74 -4.96
CA GLU A 128 -8.64 8.96 -4.69
C GLU A 128 -8.08 9.78 -3.52
N LEU A 129 -7.60 9.11 -2.47
CA LEU A 129 -7.03 9.79 -1.30
C LEU A 129 -5.72 10.52 -1.65
N PHE A 130 -4.82 9.86 -2.38
CA PHE A 130 -3.56 10.46 -2.83
C PHE A 130 -3.78 11.55 -3.88
N ALA A 131 -4.79 11.39 -4.74
CA ALA A 131 -5.24 12.41 -5.67
C ALA A 131 -5.63 13.70 -4.91
N ARG A 132 -6.46 13.56 -3.87
CA ARG A 132 -6.85 14.69 -3.00
C ARG A 132 -5.67 15.35 -2.30
N PHE A 133 -4.72 14.56 -1.78
CA PHE A 133 -3.57 15.12 -1.07
C PHE A 133 -2.54 15.79 -2.00
N SER A 134 -2.45 15.36 -3.25
CA SER A 134 -1.54 15.94 -4.25
C SER A 134 -2.17 17.07 -5.05
N GLY A 135 -3.50 17.16 -5.10
CA GLY A 135 -4.22 18.08 -5.99
C GLY A 135 -4.28 17.62 -7.44
N ILE A 136 -3.83 16.40 -7.73
CA ILE A 136 -3.86 15.79 -9.07
C ILE A 136 -5.10 14.91 -9.18
N ARG A 137 -5.85 15.01 -10.27
CA ARG A 137 -7.07 14.20 -10.46
C ARG A 137 -6.75 12.72 -10.55
N ALA A 138 -7.57 11.87 -9.93
CA ALA A 138 -7.46 10.43 -10.05
C ALA A 138 -7.68 9.97 -11.51
N GLY A 139 -6.83 9.06 -11.95
CA GLY A 139 -6.81 8.48 -13.28
C GLY A 139 -7.03 6.98 -13.24
N ILE A 140 -6.13 6.22 -13.85
CA ILE A 140 -6.29 4.78 -14.02
C ILE A 140 -5.76 4.03 -12.80
N PHE A 141 -6.58 3.09 -12.31
CA PHE A 141 -6.14 2.04 -11.41
C PHE A 141 -5.92 0.74 -12.20
N ALA A 142 -4.71 0.19 -12.13
CA ALA A 142 -4.33 -1.08 -12.74
C ALA A 142 -3.94 -2.10 -11.65
N HIS A 143 -4.28 -3.37 -11.87
CA HIS A 143 -4.05 -4.44 -10.89
C HIS A 143 -3.48 -5.68 -11.58
N THR A 144 -2.24 -6.03 -11.24
CA THR A 144 -1.60 -7.28 -11.63
C THR A 144 -1.86 -8.35 -10.59
N LEU A 145 -2.46 -9.45 -11.03
CA LEU A 145 -2.67 -10.66 -10.24
C LEU A 145 -1.60 -11.68 -10.62
N VAL A 146 -0.79 -12.14 -9.66
CA VAL A 146 0.28 -13.12 -9.94
C VAL A 146 -0.24 -14.54 -9.85
N ASP A 147 -0.57 -15.00 -8.64
CA ASP A 147 -1.29 -16.26 -8.40
C ASP A 147 -2.76 -15.94 -8.12
N ALA A 148 -3.64 -16.27 -9.07
CA ALA A 148 -5.07 -16.03 -8.97
C ALA A 148 -5.83 -17.36 -8.82
N HIS A 149 -6.56 -17.50 -7.71
CA HIS A 149 -7.23 -18.73 -7.30
C HIS A 149 -8.62 -18.47 -6.70
N ILE A 150 -9.42 -19.53 -6.66
CA ILE A 150 -10.79 -19.58 -6.12
C ILE A 150 -10.83 -20.63 -5.02
#